data_AF-A0A963X8C9-F1
#
_entry.id   AF-A0A963X8C9-F1
#
_cell.length_a   1.000
_cell.length_b   1.000
_cell.length_c   1.000
_cell.angle_alpha   90.00
_cell.angle_beta   90.00
_cell.angle_gamma   90.00
#
_symmetry.space_group_name_H-M   'P 1'
#
loop_
_entity.id
_entity.type
_entity.pdbx_description
1 polymer ?
#
loop_
_entity_poly.entity_id
_entity_poly.type
_entity_poly.pdbx_seq_one_letter_code
_entity_poly.pdbx_strand_id
1 'polypeptide(L)'
;GPALWLCVTRPFLLMHIGAMQAGLHEAGAEGALGLALFAADAPASLARRYLPLMSNESLRACLDLYLPWCVPLGLRELPCLVMGAGSDNLIPPASVRETAATLGVQAHILPGLGHGMMLDPEWATAARRLGGWLDNISLESVAA
;
A
#
# COMPACT_ATOMS: atom_id res chain seq x y z
N GLY A 1 -9.77 -10.99 -1.13
CA GLY A 1 -8.89 -9.90 -1.61
C GLY A 1 -9.00 -8.67 -0.72
N PRO A 2 -8.03 -7.76 -0.77
CA PRO A 2 -7.95 -6.57 0.09
C PRO A 2 -9.20 -5.70 0.05
N ALA A 3 -9.77 -5.50 -1.14
CA ALA A 3 -10.96 -4.70 -1.34
C ALA A 3 -12.19 -5.22 -0.55
N LEU A 4 -12.49 -6.52 -0.64
CA LEU A 4 -13.58 -7.12 0.12
C LEU A 4 -13.35 -7.01 1.63
N TRP A 5 -12.10 -7.18 2.07
CA TRP A 5 -11.73 -7.00 3.48
C TRP A 5 -11.99 -5.55 3.93
N LEU A 6 -11.60 -4.56 3.13
CA LEU A 6 -11.84 -3.14 3.40
C LEU A 6 -13.35 -2.82 3.45
N CYS A 7 -14.13 -3.34 2.50
CA CYS A 7 -15.59 -3.19 2.47
C CYS A 7 -16.25 -3.67 3.78
N VAL A 8 -15.78 -4.79 4.33
CA VAL A 8 -16.38 -5.41 5.53
C VAL A 8 -15.86 -4.78 6.82
N THR A 9 -14.56 -4.49 6.90
CA THR A 9 -13.92 -4.06 8.15
C THR A 9 -13.92 -2.55 8.35
N ARG A 10 -13.91 -1.76 7.27
CA ARG A 10 -13.84 -0.29 7.33
C ARG A 10 -14.70 0.36 6.23
N PRO A 11 -16.03 0.09 6.18
CA PRO A 11 -16.91 0.59 5.11
C PRO A 11 -16.92 2.12 5.00
N PHE A 12 -16.83 2.83 6.14
CA PHE A 12 -16.77 4.30 6.13
C PHE A 12 -15.46 4.82 5.55
N LEU A 13 -14.33 4.15 5.79
CA LEU A 13 -13.05 4.54 5.19
C LEU A 13 -13.11 4.35 3.67
N LEU A 14 -13.68 3.24 3.21
CA LEU A 14 -13.90 2.99 1.78
C LEU A 14 -14.75 4.09 1.13
N MET A 15 -15.85 4.51 1.77
CA MET A 15 -16.69 5.59 1.27
C MET A 15 -15.94 6.93 1.17
N HIS A 16 -15.13 7.26 2.19
CA HIS A 16 -14.35 8.50 2.16
C HIS A 16 -13.28 8.49 1.06
N ILE A 17 -12.61 7.34 0.85
CA ILE A 17 -11.64 7.19 -0.25
C ILE A 17 -12.36 7.33 -1.60
N GLY A 18 -13.53 6.71 -1.76
CA GLY A 18 -14.34 6.84 -2.97
C GLY A 18 -14.77 8.28 -3.25
N ALA A 19 -15.18 9.02 -2.21
CA ALA A 19 -15.51 10.45 -2.34
C ALA A 19 -14.28 11.27 -2.75
N MET A 20 -13.13 11.04 -2.11
CA MET A 20 -11.88 11.70 -2.47
C MET A 20 -11.46 11.42 -3.92
N GLN A 21 -11.55 10.16 -4.38
CA GLN A 21 -11.23 9.77 -5.77
C GLN A 21 -12.21 10.39 -6.78
N ALA A 22 -13.47 10.58 -6.40
CA ALA A 22 -14.48 11.26 -7.21
C ALA A 22 -14.31 12.80 -7.26
N GLY A 23 -13.29 13.36 -6.59
CA GLY A 23 -13.10 14.80 -6.46
C GLY A 23 -14.14 15.48 -5.58
N LEU A 24 -14.90 14.70 -4.79
CA LEU A 24 -15.81 15.22 -3.80
C LEU A 24 -14.99 15.57 -2.57
N HIS A 25 -14.60 16.84 -2.49
CA HIS A 25 -13.90 17.39 -1.33
C HIS A 25 -14.89 17.51 -0.16
N GLU A 26 -14.94 16.45 0.64
CA GLU A 26 -15.79 16.38 1.82
C GLU A 26 -15.13 17.03 3.05
N ALA A 27 -15.96 17.53 3.96
CA ALA A 27 -15.51 17.84 5.31
C ALA A 27 -14.90 16.57 5.93
N GLY A 28 -13.65 16.66 6.39
CA GLY A 28 -12.94 15.52 6.99
C GLY A 28 -11.98 14.78 6.04
N ALA A 29 -11.72 15.30 4.83
CA ALA A 29 -10.72 14.72 3.92
C ALA A 29 -9.32 14.58 4.55
N GLU A 30 -8.90 15.52 5.41
CA GLU A 30 -7.64 15.41 6.19
C GLU A 30 -7.66 14.16 7.09
N GLY A 31 -8.75 13.91 7.80
CA GLY A 31 -8.90 12.75 8.69
C GLY A 31 -8.98 11.43 7.90
N ALA A 32 -9.71 11.43 6.78
CA ALA A 32 -9.79 10.27 5.89
C ALA A 32 -8.42 9.90 5.30
N LEU A 33 -7.67 10.89 4.80
CA LEU A 33 -6.31 10.68 4.30
C LEU A 33 -5.38 10.20 5.43
N GLY A 34 -5.53 10.78 6.63
CA GLY A 34 -4.86 10.35 7.85
C GLY A 34 -5.01 8.85 8.09
N LEU A 35 -6.26 8.39 8.16
CA LEU A 35 -6.60 6.99 8.38
C LEU A 35 -6.20 6.08 7.22
N ALA A 36 -6.23 6.57 5.98
CA ALA A 36 -5.89 5.79 4.81
C ALA A 36 -4.38 5.57 4.70
N LEU A 37 -3.56 6.62 4.88
CA LEU A 37 -2.14 6.58 4.55
C LEU A 37 -1.22 6.33 5.74
N PHE A 38 -1.58 6.74 6.95
CA PHE A 38 -0.62 6.78 8.04
C PHE A 38 -0.98 5.83 9.19
N ALA A 39 0.03 5.47 9.98
CA ALA A 39 -0.18 4.77 11.25
C ALA A 39 -0.97 5.65 12.23
N ALA A 40 -1.61 5.02 13.23
CA ALA A 40 -2.51 5.71 14.15
C ALA A 40 -1.81 6.76 15.03
N ASP A 41 -0.51 6.61 15.24
CA ASP A 41 0.36 7.50 16.02
C ASP A 41 1.07 8.57 15.16
N ALA A 42 0.85 8.56 13.84
CA ALA A 42 1.45 9.56 12.96
C ALA A 42 0.88 10.97 13.22
N PRO A 43 1.70 12.03 13.13
CA PRO A 43 1.23 13.41 13.29
C PRO A 43 0.16 13.79 12.28
N ALA A 44 -0.97 14.34 12.74
CA ALA A 44 -2.04 14.84 11.87
C ALA A 44 -1.56 15.90 10.85
N SER A 45 -0.48 16.60 11.16
CA SER A 45 0.15 17.57 10.25
C SER A 45 0.64 16.94 8.94
N LEU A 46 0.92 15.63 8.91
CA LEU A 46 1.28 14.93 7.67
C LEU A 46 0.10 14.84 6.72
N ALA A 47 -1.08 14.46 7.21
CA ALA A 47 -2.28 14.44 6.39
C ALA A 47 -2.57 15.83 5.83
N ARG A 48 -2.47 16.89 6.66
CA ARG A 48 -2.61 18.28 6.19
C ARG A 48 -1.58 18.67 5.13
N ARG A 49 -0.33 18.24 5.30
CA ARG A 49 0.76 18.52 4.38
C ARG A 49 0.55 17.83 3.02
N TYR A 50 0.09 16.59 3.02
CA TYR A 50 0.00 15.78 1.81
C TYR A 50 -1.35 15.87 1.11
N LEU A 51 -2.43 16.24 1.80
CA LEU A 51 -3.75 16.41 1.20
C LEU A 51 -3.77 17.31 -0.05
N PRO A 52 -3.14 18.51 -0.07
CA PRO A 52 -3.14 19.34 -1.28
C PRO A 52 -2.28 18.76 -2.42
N LEU A 53 -1.48 17.72 -2.16
CA LEU A 53 -0.67 17.04 -3.17
C LEU A 53 -1.39 15.81 -3.75
N MET A 54 -2.54 15.42 -3.19
CA MET A 54 -3.34 14.32 -3.70
C MET A 54 -4.14 14.80 -4.91
N SER A 55 -4.12 14.00 -5.97
CA SER A 55 -4.93 14.19 -7.17
C SER A 55 -5.92 13.05 -7.32
N ASN A 56 -7.01 13.29 -8.06
CA ASN A 56 -7.93 12.21 -8.41
C ASN A 56 -7.19 11.10 -9.18
N GLU A 57 -7.40 9.87 -8.75
CA GLU A 57 -6.91 8.68 -9.43
C GLU A 57 -7.83 8.35 -10.62
N SER A 58 -7.32 7.58 -11.59
CA SER A 58 -8.15 7.06 -12.68
C SER A 58 -9.19 6.10 -12.14
N LEU A 59 -10.48 6.40 -12.35
CA LEU A 59 -11.59 5.52 -11.94
C LEU A 59 -11.39 4.08 -12.44
N ARG A 60 -10.89 3.92 -13.67
CA ARG A 60 -10.57 2.60 -14.22
C ARG A 60 -9.48 1.89 -13.41
N ALA A 61 -8.39 2.60 -13.10
CA ALA A 61 -7.30 2.02 -12.31
C ALA A 61 -7.78 1.62 -10.91
N CYS A 62 -8.65 2.42 -10.29
CA CYS A 62 -9.26 2.08 -9.00
C CYS A 62 -10.13 0.82 -9.11
N LEU A 63 -10.97 0.70 -10.16
CA LEU A 63 -11.80 -0.47 -10.38
C LEU A 63 -10.97 -1.74 -10.64
N ASP A 64 -9.84 -1.62 -11.34
CA ASP A 64 -8.94 -2.75 -11.60
C ASP A 64 -8.39 -3.35 -10.30
N LEU A 65 -8.27 -2.59 -9.20
CA LEU A 65 -7.86 -3.09 -7.89
C LEU A 65 -8.90 -4.02 -7.22
N TYR A 66 -10.17 -3.95 -7.64
CA TYR A 66 -11.24 -4.80 -7.12
C TYR A 66 -11.36 -6.11 -7.89
N LEU A 67 -10.76 -6.19 -9.08
CA LEU A 67 -10.83 -7.37 -9.92
C LEU A 67 -9.80 -8.41 -9.47
N PRO A 68 -10.12 -9.71 -9.56
CA PRO A 68 -9.15 -10.75 -9.29
C PRO A 68 -8.00 -10.67 -10.31
N TRP A 69 -6.77 -10.58 -9.80
CA TRP A 69 -5.57 -10.56 -10.62
C TRP A 69 -4.96 -11.96 -10.71
N CYS A 70 -4.65 -12.41 -11.93
CA CYS A 70 -3.86 -13.62 -12.15
C CYS A 70 -2.40 -13.26 -12.28
N VAL A 71 -1.52 -13.92 -11.52
CA VAL A 71 -0.07 -13.70 -11.65
C VAL A 71 0.39 -14.16 -13.03
N PRO A 72 1.00 -13.27 -13.85
CA PRO A 72 1.53 -13.64 -15.16
C PRO A 72 2.54 -14.78 -15.07
N LEU A 73 2.55 -15.64 -16.10
CA LEU A 73 3.57 -16.67 -16.26
C LEU A 73 4.97 -16.01 -16.31
N GLY A 74 5.95 -16.63 -15.65
CA GLY A 74 7.33 -16.11 -15.58
C GLY A 74 7.60 -15.08 -14.49
N LEU A 75 6.59 -14.47 -13.85
CA LEU A 75 6.82 -13.47 -12.80
C LEU A 75 7.54 -14.04 -11.57
N ARG A 76 7.42 -15.34 -11.34
CA ARG A 76 8.10 -16.08 -10.25
C ARG A 76 9.61 -16.28 -10.50
N GLU A 77 10.07 -16.10 -11.73
CA GLU A 77 11.48 -16.31 -12.11
C GLU A 77 12.33 -15.05 -11.86
N LEU A 78 11.67 -13.89 -11.71
CA LEU A 78 12.32 -12.62 -11.42
C LEU A 78 12.61 -12.47 -9.93
N PRO A 79 13.76 -11.90 -9.54
CA PRO A 79 14.00 -11.48 -8.17
C PRO A 79 12.88 -10.55 -7.69
N CYS A 80 12.19 -10.93 -6.61
CA CYS A 80 11.08 -10.17 -6.07
C CYS A 80 11.24 -9.92 -4.57
N LEU A 81 10.89 -8.71 -4.15
CA LEU A 81 10.73 -8.33 -2.75
C LEU A 81 9.26 -7.98 -2.49
N VAL A 82 8.63 -8.69 -1.57
CA VAL A 82 7.28 -8.38 -1.11
C VAL A 82 7.35 -7.80 0.31
N MET A 83 6.93 -6.55 0.45
CA MET A 83 6.85 -5.86 1.74
C MET A 83 5.47 -5.25 1.93
N GLY A 84 5.08 -5.06 3.19
CA GLY A 84 3.86 -4.36 3.54
C GLY A 84 3.94 -3.72 4.91
N ALA A 85 3.01 -2.80 5.16
CA ALA A 85 2.91 -2.10 6.43
C ALA A 85 2.12 -2.92 7.46
N GLY A 86 2.57 -2.91 8.70
CA GLY A 86 1.90 -3.61 9.81
C GLY A 86 0.63 -2.90 10.28
N SER A 87 0.55 -1.59 10.09
CA SER A 87 -0.59 -0.73 10.48
C SER A 87 -1.35 -0.20 9.25
N ASP A 88 -1.30 -0.94 8.14
CA ASP A 88 -2.02 -0.61 6.91
C ASP A 88 -3.54 -0.85 7.08
N ASN A 89 -4.32 0.22 6.92
CA ASN A 89 -5.77 0.20 7.02
C ASN A 89 -6.48 -0.17 5.71
N LEU A 90 -5.75 -0.24 4.59
CA LEU A 90 -6.28 -0.53 3.26
C LEU A 90 -5.96 -1.95 2.83
N ILE A 91 -4.71 -2.37 3.01
CA ILE A 91 -4.19 -3.66 2.57
C ILE A 91 -3.71 -4.45 3.79
N PRO A 92 -4.47 -5.45 4.26
CA PRO A 92 -4.09 -6.17 5.46
C PRO A 92 -2.81 -7.01 5.22
N PRO A 93 -1.97 -7.24 6.26
CA PRO A 93 -0.77 -8.07 6.14
C PRO A 93 -1.02 -9.47 5.59
N ALA A 94 -2.23 -10.02 5.77
CA ALA A 94 -2.63 -11.30 5.19
C ALA A 94 -2.57 -11.29 3.65
N SER A 95 -3.03 -10.21 3.00
CA SER A 95 -2.96 -10.09 1.55
C SER A 95 -1.53 -9.94 1.03
N VAL A 96 -0.67 -9.25 1.79
CA VAL A 96 0.76 -9.16 1.46
C VAL A 96 1.43 -10.53 1.53
N ARG A 97 1.08 -11.36 2.53
CA ARG A 97 1.54 -12.75 2.64
C ARG A 97 1.03 -13.63 1.51
N GLU A 98 -0.23 -13.45 1.10
CA GLU A 98 -0.82 -14.16 -0.04
C GLU A 98 -0.06 -13.83 -1.34
N THR A 99 0.26 -12.55 -1.57
CA THR A 99 1.12 -12.13 -2.69
C THR A 99 2.48 -12.79 -2.63
N ALA A 100 3.15 -12.77 -1.47
CA ALA A 100 4.46 -13.39 -1.30
C ALA A 100 4.43 -14.90 -1.56
N ALA A 101 3.42 -15.60 -1.05
CA ALA A 101 3.21 -17.03 -1.31
C ALA A 101 2.98 -17.30 -2.81
N THR A 102 2.22 -16.43 -3.48
CA THR A 102 1.98 -16.52 -4.93
C THR A 102 3.25 -16.25 -5.75
N LEU A 103 4.18 -15.47 -5.22
CA LEU A 103 5.47 -15.21 -5.87
C LEU A 103 6.60 -16.14 -5.40
N GLY A 104 6.33 -17.04 -4.45
CA GLY A 104 7.33 -17.98 -3.92
C GLY A 104 8.39 -17.32 -3.03
N VAL A 105 8.11 -16.14 -2.48
CA VAL A 105 9.05 -15.38 -1.63
C VAL A 105 8.50 -15.17 -0.22
N GLN A 106 9.34 -14.69 0.69
CA GLN A 106 8.92 -14.31 2.05
C GLN A 106 8.32 -12.90 2.06
N ALA A 107 7.22 -12.72 2.79
CA ALA A 107 6.65 -11.39 3.04
C ALA A 107 7.38 -10.69 4.19
N HIS A 108 7.76 -9.43 3.99
CA HIS A 108 8.33 -8.59 5.03
C HIS A 108 7.32 -7.56 5.51
N ILE A 109 6.67 -7.84 6.64
CA ILE A 109 5.73 -6.91 7.26
C ILE A 109 6.49 -5.99 8.22
N LEU A 110 6.45 -4.69 7.94
CA LEU A 110 7.15 -3.67 8.69
C LEU A 110 6.23 -3.07 9.76
N PRO A 111 6.49 -3.31 11.06
CA PRO A 111 5.60 -2.84 12.12
C PRO A 111 5.62 -1.31 12.23
N GLY A 112 4.51 -0.73 12.67
CA GLY A 112 4.40 0.71 12.93
C GLY A 112 4.23 1.60 11.69
N LEU A 113 4.40 1.07 10.48
CA LEU A 113 4.15 1.83 9.24
C LEU A 113 2.67 1.76 8.82
N GLY A 114 2.15 2.89 8.34
CA GLY A 114 0.88 2.97 7.61
C GLY A 114 0.99 2.61 6.12
N HIS A 115 -0.13 2.65 5.40
CA HIS A 115 -0.21 2.29 3.98
C HIS A 115 0.78 3.08 3.11
N GLY A 116 0.86 4.39 3.33
CA GLY A 116 1.80 5.30 2.68
C GLY A 116 3.20 5.18 3.25
N MET A 117 3.80 3.98 3.20
CA MET A 117 5.12 3.69 3.80
C MET A 117 6.23 4.68 3.43
N MET A 118 6.16 5.28 2.23
CA MET A 118 7.13 6.27 1.76
C MET A 118 6.93 7.68 2.35
N LEU A 119 5.74 7.97 2.89
CA LEU A 119 5.35 9.27 3.45
C LEU A 119 5.27 9.23 4.98
N ASP A 120 5.31 8.03 5.55
CA ASP A 120 5.22 7.75 6.98
C ASP A 120 6.47 8.28 7.73
N PRO A 121 6.37 8.74 8.99
CA PRO A 121 7.52 9.13 9.80
C PRO A 121 8.67 8.11 9.80
N GLU A 122 8.33 6.82 9.81
CA GLU A 122 9.30 5.72 9.89
C GLU A 122 9.73 5.20 8.51
N TRP A 123 9.51 5.96 7.43
CA TRP A 123 9.81 5.58 6.04
C TRP A 123 11.22 5.01 5.83
N ALA A 124 12.19 5.47 6.62
CA ALA A 124 13.58 5.02 6.55
C ALA A 124 13.71 3.51 6.82
N THR A 125 12.79 2.91 7.57
CA THR A 125 12.74 1.46 7.80
C THR A 125 12.41 0.70 6.51
N ALA A 126 11.42 1.17 5.74
CA ALA A 126 11.11 0.60 4.43
C ALA A 126 12.26 0.80 3.44
N ALA A 127 12.86 2.00 3.42
CA ALA A 127 14.00 2.30 2.55
C ALA A 127 15.22 1.42 2.83
N ARG A 128 15.58 1.21 4.12
CA ARG A 128 16.68 0.30 4.50
C ARG A 128 16.41 -1.14 4.06
N ARG A 129 15.18 -1.63 4.23
CA ARG A 129 14.83 -3.00 3.85
C ARG A 129 14.93 -3.20 2.33
N LEU A 130 14.47 -2.21 1.55
CA LEU A 130 14.61 -2.19 0.10
C LEU A 130 16.08 -2.13 -0.32
N GLY A 131 16.87 -1.23 0.28
CA GLY A 131 18.30 -1.10 -0.02
C GLY A 131 19.07 -2.39 0.24
N GLY A 132 18.87 -3.00 1.42
CA GLY A 132 19.51 -4.29 1.72
C GLY A 132 19.02 -5.45 0.83
N TRP A 133 17.83 -5.36 0.23
CA TRP A 133 17.44 -6.32 -0.80
C TRP A 133 18.15 -6.05 -2.13
N LEU A 134 18.25 -4.79 -2.55
CA LEU A 134 18.96 -4.38 -3.76
C LEU A 134 20.45 -4.78 -3.73
N ASP A 135 21.10 -4.66 -2.57
CA ASP A 135 22.50 -5.10 -2.39
C ASP A 135 22.68 -6.62 -2.57
N ASN A 136 21.60 -7.40 -2.46
CA ASN A 136 21.61 -8.86 -2.54
C ASN A 136 21.07 -9.40 -3.87
N ILE A 137 20.58 -8.56 -4.78
CA ILE A 137 20.19 -9.01 -6.12
C ILE A 137 21.37 -8.79 -7.09
N SER A 138 21.79 -9.86 -7.77
CA SER A 138 22.76 -9.73 -8.86
C SER A 138 22.07 -9.19 -10.11
N LEU A 139 22.64 -8.18 -10.76
CA LEU A 139 22.10 -7.64 -12.02
C LEU A 139 22.21 -8.65 -13.17
N GLU A 140 23.05 -9.69 -13.04
CA GLU A 140 23.16 -10.77 -14.04
C GLU A 140 21.91 -11.65 -14.10
N SER A 141 21.11 -11.74 -13.03
CA SER A 141 19.87 -12.54 -13.00
C SER A 141 18.66 -11.83 -13.64
N VAL A 142 18.82 -10.59 -14.11
CA VAL A 142 17.75 -9.77 -14.70
C VAL A 142 17.90 -9.65 -16.23
N ALA A 143 19.05 -10.04 -16.78
CA ALA A 143 19.42 -9.85 -18.19
C ALA A 143 19.34 -11.14 -19.06
N ALA A 144 18.93 -12.27 -18.48
CA ALA A 144 18.70 -13.54 -19.17
C ALA A 144 17.21 -13.76 -19.44
#